data_AF-A0A1R3GSV7-F1
#
_entry.id   AF-A0A1R3GSV7-F1
#
_cell.length_a   1.000
_cell.length_b   1.000
_cell.length_c   1.000
_cell.angle_alpha   90.00
_cell.angle_beta   90.00
_cell.angle_gamma   90.00
#
_symmetry.space_group_name_H-M   'P 1'
#
loop_
_entity.id
_entity.type
_entity.pdbx_description
1 polymer ?
#
loop_
_entity_poly.entity_id
_entity_poly.type
_entity_poly.pdbx_seq_one_letter_code
_entity_poly.pdbx_strand_id
1 'polypeptide(L)'
;MARNREIQRLIIELDAQVVVKFLRSTVIASYPCYTLIRDCLELINSDWIVDIRHICREGNRCADHLANLAHSTPNGVSLLEDPPDSITSLLEDDRAGRGVLRL
;
A
#
# COMPACT_ATOMS: atom_id res chain seq x y z
N MET A 1 1.50 12.36 2.37
CA MET A 1 0.95 11.03 2.74
C MET A 1 -0.27 11.22 3.66
N ALA A 2 -1.17 10.23 3.76
CA ALA A 2 -2.53 10.37 4.31
C ALA A 2 -2.61 11.07 5.69
N ARG A 3 -1.68 10.77 6.62
CA ARG A 3 -1.57 11.43 7.92
C ARG A 3 -1.38 12.95 7.83
N ASN A 4 -0.57 13.43 6.88
CA ASN A 4 -0.34 14.86 6.65
C ASN A 4 -1.54 15.55 5.98
N ARG A 5 -2.53 14.78 5.52
CA ARG A 5 -3.80 15.28 4.97
C ARG A 5 -4.96 15.14 5.96
N GLU A 6 -4.65 14.85 7.24
CA GLU A 6 -5.62 14.70 8.33
C GLU A 6 -6.72 13.65 8.05
N ILE A 7 -6.45 12.70 7.15
CA ILE A 7 -7.38 11.64 6.82
C ILE A 7 -7.54 10.75 8.06
N GLN A 8 -8.78 10.63 8.53
CA GLN A 8 -9.16 9.74 9.61
C GLN A 8 -9.80 8.48 9.03
N ARG A 9 -9.82 7.41 9.83
CA ARG A 9 -10.51 6.16 9.51
C ARG A 9 -10.02 5.47 8.23
N LEU A 10 -8.71 5.42 8.03
CA LEU A 10 -8.06 4.80 6.88
C LEU A 10 -8.16 3.27 6.96
N ILE A 11 -8.49 2.65 5.83
CA ILE A 11 -8.32 1.20 5.61
C ILE A 11 -7.05 1.01 4.79
N ILE A 12 -6.16 0.14 5.25
CA ILE A 12 -4.93 -0.22 4.54
C ILE A 12 -5.16 -1.56 3.84
N GLU A 13 -4.95 -1.57 2.53
CA GLU A 13 -5.10 -2.77 1.69
C GLU A 13 -3.76 -3.16 1.10
N LEU A 14 -3.44 -4.45 1.17
CA LEU A 14 -2.17 -5.03 0.72
C LEU A 14 -2.45 -6.37 0.04
N ASP A 15 -1.74 -6.69 -1.04
CA ASP A 15 -1.81 -8.00 -1.70
C ASP A 15 -0.76 -9.01 -1.17
N ALA A 16 0.13 -8.57 -0.28
CA ALA A 16 1.06 -9.44 0.41
C ALA A 16 0.48 -9.91 1.75
N GLN A 17 -0.19 -11.07 1.75
CA GLN A 17 -0.82 -11.62 2.97
C GLN A 17 0.16 -11.77 4.15
N VAL A 18 1.43 -12.10 3.86
CA VAL A 18 2.47 -12.22 4.87
C VAL A 18 2.73 -10.88 5.59
N VAL A 19 2.71 -9.76 4.86
CA VAL A 19 2.89 -8.42 5.42
C VAL A 19 1.69 -8.03 6.28
N VAL A 20 0.47 -8.30 5.81
CA VAL A 20 -0.75 -8.07 6.61
C VAL A 20 -0.68 -8.82 7.95
N LYS A 21 -0.23 -10.08 7.93
CA LYS A 21 -0.05 -10.87 9.16
C LYS A 21 0.97 -10.23 10.11
N PHE A 22 2.08 -9.72 9.59
CA PHE A 22 3.08 -9.03 10.39
C PHE A 22 2.55 -7.73 10.99
N LEU A 23 1.83 -6.92 10.21
CA LEU A 23 1.31 -5.63 10.70
C LEU A 23 0.16 -5.78 11.70
N ARG A 24 -0.52 -6.93 11.72
CA ARG A 24 -1.60 -7.24 12.67
C ARG A 24 -1.14 -8.00 13.90
N SER A 25 0.09 -8.50 13.93
CA SER A 25 0.60 -9.35 15.01
C SER A 25 1.77 -8.68 15.72
N THR A 26 2.04 -9.08 16.95
CA THR A 26 3.27 -8.67 17.64
C THR A 26 4.47 -9.30 16.94
N VAL A 27 5.36 -8.47 16.39
CA VAL A 27 6.58 -8.92 15.70
C VAL A 27 7.75 -8.92 16.66
N ILE A 28 8.54 -9.99 16.64
CA ILE A 28 9.73 -10.17 17.49
C ILE A 28 10.96 -9.62 16.75
N ALA A 29 11.93 -9.09 17.47
CA ALA A 29 13.15 -8.48 16.91
C ALA A 29 13.99 -9.41 16.01
N SER A 30 13.77 -10.73 16.07
CA SER A 30 14.48 -11.74 15.26
C SER A 30 13.93 -11.91 13.84
N TYR A 31 12.79 -11.31 13.50
CA TYR A 31 12.21 -11.45 12.17
C TYR A 31 12.99 -10.66 11.11
N PRO A 32 13.16 -11.19 9.89
CA PRO A 32 13.65 -10.41 8.76
C PRO A 32 12.86 -9.11 8.59
N CYS A 33 13.54 -8.03 8.23
CA CYS A 33 12.93 -6.71 8.03
C CYS A 33 12.24 -6.12 9.28
N TYR A 34 12.58 -6.56 10.50
CA TYR A 34 12.01 -6.05 11.75
C TYR A 34 11.98 -4.52 11.83
N THR A 35 13.08 -3.85 11.44
CA THR A 35 13.16 -2.37 11.40
C THR A 35 12.05 -1.76 10.56
N LEU A 36 11.84 -2.25 9.33
CA LEU A 36 10.79 -1.75 8.43
C LEU A 36 9.40 -2.01 9.00
N ILE A 37 9.18 -3.20 9.57
CA ILE A 37 7.89 -3.54 10.17
C ILE A 37 7.60 -2.64 11.38
N ARG A 38 8.59 -2.39 12.24
CA ARG A 38 8.46 -1.49 13.39
C ARG A 38 8.14 -0.07 12.93
N ASP A 39 8.84 0.45 11.93
CA ASP A 39 8.59 1.78 11.39
C ASP A 39 7.17 1.88 10.80
N CYS A 40 6.68 0.84 10.11
CA CYS A 40 5.28 0.76 9.69
C CYS A 40 4.31 0.74 10.87
N LEU A 41 4.58 -0.06 11.90
CA LEU A 41 3.75 -0.13 13.11
C LEU A 41 3.69 1.22 13.83
N GLU A 42 4.78 1.99 13.89
CA GLU A 42 4.79 3.34 14.47
C GLU A 42 3.90 4.32 13.68
N LEU A 43 3.82 4.18 12.36
CA LEU A 43 2.90 4.96 11.52
C LEU A 43 1.44 4.53 11.70
N ILE A 44 1.22 3.24 11.93
CA ILE A 44 -0.09 2.59 12.02
C ILE A 44 -0.70 2.68 13.43
N ASN A 45 0.11 2.71 14.49
CA ASN A 45 -0.29 2.65 15.90
C ASN A 45 -0.91 3.98 16.39
N SER A 46 -1.80 4.54 15.60
CA SER A 46 -2.49 5.80 15.84
C SER A 46 -3.96 5.60 15.46
N ASP A 47 -4.88 6.27 16.16
CA ASP A 47 -6.34 6.01 16.10
C ASP A 47 -7.02 6.29 14.74
N TRP A 48 -6.26 6.67 13.73
CA TRP A 48 -6.73 7.00 12.40
C TRP A 48 -6.79 5.80 11.45
N ILE A 49 -6.25 4.62 11.82
CA ILE A 49 -6.36 3.37 11.04
C ILE A 49 -7.53 2.52 11.57
N VAL A 50 -8.44 2.12 10.67
CA VAL A 50 -9.62 1.30 11.00
C VAL A 50 -9.37 -0.18 10.75
N ASP A 51 -8.68 -0.52 9.66
CA ASP A 51 -8.42 -1.91 9.31
C ASP A 51 -7.16 -2.03 8.44
N ILE A 52 -6.54 -3.20 8.52
CA ILE A 52 -5.42 -3.61 7.67
C ILE A 52 -5.79 -4.97 7.10
N ARG A 53 -6.08 -5.03 5.80
CA ARG A 53 -6.62 -6.24 5.19
C ARG A 53 -5.87 -6.66 3.95
N HIS A 54 -5.93 -7.96 3.72
CA HIS A 54 -5.44 -8.56 2.50
C HIS A 54 -6.47 -8.39 1.39
N ILE A 55 -6.02 -7.98 0.21
CA ILE A 55 -6.79 -7.99 -1.03
C ILE A 55 -6.12 -8.88 -2.07
N CYS A 56 -6.87 -9.34 -3.06
CA CYS A 56 -6.28 -10.03 -4.20
C CYS A 56 -5.36 -9.07 -4.98
N ARG A 57 -4.29 -9.59 -5.59
CA ARG A 57 -3.34 -8.79 -6.39
C ARG A 57 -4.04 -8.05 -7.55
N GLU A 58 -5.10 -8.64 -8.08
CA GLU A 58 -5.95 -8.05 -9.11
C GLU A 58 -6.74 -6.82 -8.64
N GLY A 59 -6.98 -6.71 -7.33
CA GLY A 59 -7.53 -5.52 -6.70
C GLY A 59 -6.47 -4.46 -6.40
N ASN A 60 -5.19 -4.86 -6.28
CA ASN A 60 -4.08 -3.96 -5.94
C ASN A 60 -3.37 -3.36 -7.18
N ARG A 61 -4.06 -3.26 -8.32
CA ARG A 61 -3.46 -2.91 -9.63
C ARG A 61 -2.80 -1.54 -9.64
N CYS A 62 -3.40 -0.54 -8.99
CA CYS A 62 -2.82 0.79 -8.90
C CYS A 62 -1.47 0.79 -8.19
N ALA A 63 -1.36 0.10 -7.04
CA ALA A 63 -0.11 0.00 -6.30
C ALA A 63 0.93 -0.86 -7.02
N ASP A 64 0.53 -1.98 -7.62
CA ASP A 64 1.41 -2.86 -8.42
C ASP A 64 2.00 -2.09 -9.62
N HIS A 65 1.18 -1.29 -10.32
CA HIS A 65 1.65 -0.43 -11.42
C HIS A 65 2.68 0.60 -10.95
N LEU A 66 2.42 1.30 -9.83
CA LEU A 66 3.38 2.27 -9.29
C LEU A 66 4.69 1.62 -8.82
N ALA A 67 4.62 0.43 -8.22
CA ALA A 67 5.79 -0.32 -7.82
C ALA A 67 6.64 -0.75 -9.03
N ASN A 68 6.00 -1.19 -10.12
CA ASN A 68 6.68 -1.53 -11.37
C ASN A 68 7.26 -0.27 -12.06
N LEU A 69 6.55 0.85 -12.04
CA LEU A 69 7.04 2.13 -12.56
C LEU A 69 8.32 2.58 -11.83
N ALA A 70 8.37 2.40 -10.51
CA ALA A 70 9.55 2.73 -9.72
C ALA A 70 10.80 1.96 -10.17
N HIS A 71 10.66 0.73 -10.70
CA HIS A 71 11.78 -0.06 -11.20
C HIS A 71 12.43 0.54 -12.45
N SER A 72 11.68 1.33 -13.22
CA SER A 72 12.17 2.04 -14.42
C SER A 72 12.58 3.49 -14.12
N THR A 73 12.48 3.91 -12.86
CA THR A 73 12.77 5.28 -12.41
C THR A 73 14.23 5.37 -11.93
N PRO A 74 14.91 6.53 -12.07
CA PRO A 74 16.27 6.69 -11.54
C PRO A 74 16.36 6.36 -10.05
N ASN A 75 17.51 5.83 -9.63
CA ASN A 75 17.78 5.51 -8.23
C ASN A 75 17.56 6.73 -7.32
N GLY A 76 16.91 6.51 -6.19
CA GLY A 76 16.61 7.55 -5.20
C GLY A 76 15.13 7.61 -4.87
N VAL A 77 14.68 8.76 -4.38
CA VAL A 77 13.28 9.03 -4.04
C VAL A 77 12.72 10.01 -5.06
N SER A 78 11.67 9.61 -5.77
CA SER A 78 10.92 10.48 -6.67
C SER A 78 9.56 10.79 -6.04
N LEU A 79 9.26 12.07 -5.86
CA LEU A 79 7.94 12.54 -5.39
C LEU A 79 7.14 13.02 -6.60
N LEU A 80 5.97 12.42 -6.81
CA LEU A 80 5.02 12.82 -7.84
C LEU A 80 3.90 13.62 -7.17
N GLU A 81 3.76 14.89 -7.53
CA GLU A 81 2.66 15.74 -7.02
C GLU A 81 1.32 15.36 -7.65
N ASP A 82 1.35 14.99 -8.93
CA ASP A 82 0.22 14.51 -9.73
C ASP A 82 0.39 13.05 -10.14
N PRO A 83 -0.71 12.29 -10.31
CA PRO A 83 -0.64 10.92 -10.80
C PRO A 83 -0.09 10.89 -12.24
N PRO A 84 0.85 9.98 -12.56
CA PRO A 84 1.36 9.84 -13.92
C PRO A 84 0.27 9.29 -14.86
N ASP A 85 0.19 9.79 -16.10
CA ASP A 85 -0.86 9.42 -17.07
C ASP A 85 -1.08 7.91 -17.22
N SER A 86 0.00 7.13 -17.08
CA SER A 86 -0.02 5.67 -17.14
C SER A 86 -0.94 4.98 -16.13
N ILE A 87 -1.31 5.64 -15.02
CA ILE A 87 -2.17 5.08 -13.97
C ILE A 87 -3.64 5.50 -14.10
N THR A 88 -3.95 6.49 -14.93
CA THR A 88 -5.28 7.12 -14.98
C THR A 88 -6.40 6.12 -15.25
N SER A 89 -6.18 5.17 -16.17
CA SER A 89 -7.16 4.12 -16.46
C SER A 89 -7.37 3.16 -15.28
N LEU A 90 -6.32 2.86 -14.52
CA LEU A 90 -6.39 2.01 -13.33
C LEU A 90 -7.16 2.69 -12.20
N LEU A 91 -6.95 3.99 -11.99
CA LEU A 91 -7.72 4.78 -11.02
C LEU A 91 -9.21 4.80 -11.37
N GLU A 92 -9.53 4.92 -12.66
CA GLU A 92 -10.92 4.88 -13.13
C GLU A 92 -11.58 3.50 -12.97
N ASP A 93 -10.82 2.43 -13.14
CA ASP A 93 -11.26 1.06 -12.85
C ASP A 93 -11.53 0.87 -11.36
N ASP A 94 -10.59 1.31 -10.51
CA ASP A 94 -10.68 1.20 -9.06
C ASP A 94 -11.88 2.00 -8.51
N ARG A 95 -12.03 3.26 -8.95
CA ARG A 95 -13.17 4.12 -8.61
C ARG A 95 -14.52 3.49 -8.95
N ALA A 96 -14.58 2.75 -10.06
CA ALA A 96 -15.79 2.09 -10.53
C ALA A 96 -15.97 0.66 -9.98
N GLY A 97 -15.03 0.15 -9.16
CA GLY A 97 -15.06 -1.21 -8.64
C GLY A 97 -14.85 -2.30 -9.69
N ARG A 98 -14.17 -2.00 -10.81
CA ARG A 98 -13.90 -2.97 -11.88
C ARG A 98 -12.68 -3.82 -11.54
N GLY A 99 -12.93 -5.03 -11.02
CA GLY A 99 -11.90 -6.06 -10.85
C GLY A 99 -11.66 -6.85 -12.14
N VAL A 100 -10.41 -7.24 -12.40
CA VAL A 100 -10.05 -8.16 -13.49
C VAL A 100 -9.76 -9.54 -12.88
N LEU A 101 -10.42 -10.59 -13.33
CA LEU A 101 -10.07 -11.95 -12.94
C LEU A 101 -8.82 -12.39 -13.72
N ARG A 102 -7.82 -12.96 -13.05
CA ARG A 102 -6.78 -13.73 -13.74
C ARG A 102 -7.41 -15.05 -14.21
N LEU A 103 -7.46 -15.24 -15.53
CA LEU A 103 -7.73 -16.53 -16.17
C LEU A 103 -6.47 -17.39 -16.17
#